data_AF-A0A9E3XH80-F1
#
_entry.id   AF-A0A9E3XH80-F1
#
_cell.length_a   1.000
_cell.length_b   1.000
_cell.length_c   1.000
_cell.angle_alpha   90.00
_cell.angle_beta   90.00
_cell.angle_gamma   90.00
#
_symmetry.space_group_name_H-M   'P 1'
#
loop_
_entity.id
_entity.type
_entity.pdbx_description
1 polymer ?
#
loop_
_entity_poly.entity_id
_entity_poly.type
_entity_poly.pdbx_seq_one_letter_code
_entity_poly.pdbx_strand_id
1 'polypeptide(L)'
;MLIYAVVLFIFVIFSNAPARRIDTDLPYPLPNEQIHPLRKQLDAHLQQRLEKELRKNPVWKKLLAKNKMAVGLVDISDPHHIRFARINGDHMMYAASLPKLAILLASSQALADGILEETPEVLHDMRIM
;
A
#
# COMPACT_ATOMS: atom_id res chain seq x y z
N MET A 1 -37.91 -18.61 35.71
CA MET A 1 -37.95 -17.12 35.70
C MET A 1 -36.57 -16.51 35.95
N LEU A 2 -35.93 -16.77 37.10
CA LEU A 2 -34.61 -16.20 37.43
C LEU A 2 -33.48 -16.58 36.44
N ILE A 3 -33.43 -17.85 36.01
CA ILE A 3 -32.41 -18.34 35.05
C ILE A 3 -32.56 -17.67 33.67
N TYR A 4 -33.79 -17.51 33.19
CA TYR A 4 -34.05 -16.83 31.91
C TYR A 4 -33.65 -15.36 31.96
N ALA A 5 -33.89 -14.67 33.09
CA ALA A 5 -33.48 -13.29 33.29
C ALA A 5 -31.95 -13.13 33.28
N VAL A 6 -31.20 -14.07 33.88
CA VAL A 6 -29.73 -14.07 33.88
C VAL A 6 -29.17 -14.34 32.48
N VAL A 7 -29.74 -15.28 31.74
CA VAL A 7 -29.32 -15.58 30.35
C VAL A 7 -29.58 -14.38 29.43
N LEU A 8 -30.74 -13.71 29.57
CA LEU A 8 -31.07 -12.52 28.80
C LEU A 8 -30.14 -11.35 29.14
N PHE A 9 -29.76 -11.20 30.41
CA PHE A 9 -28.83 -10.17 30.86
C PHE A 9 -27.40 -10.38 30.32
N ILE A 10 -26.91 -11.63 30.27
CA ILE A 10 -25.61 -11.96 29.69
C ILE A 10 -25.58 -11.70 28.17
N PHE A 11 -26.69 -11.97 27.46
CA PHE A 11 -26.80 -11.72 26.02
C PHE A 11 -26.79 -10.22 25.67
N VAL A 12 -27.36 -9.37 26.54
CA VAL A 12 -27.34 -7.90 26.38
C VAL A 12 -25.94 -7.32 26.60
N ILE A 13 -25.13 -7.90 27.51
CA ILE A 13 -23.75 -7.43 27.73
C ILE A 13 -22.85 -7.76 26.54
N PHE A 14 -23.01 -8.93 25.92
CA PHE A 14 -22.20 -9.31 24.75
C PHE A 14 -22.56 -8.54 23.47
N SER A 15 -23.80 -8.08 23.33
CA SER A 15 -24.24 -7.29 22.16
C SER A 15 -23.85 -5.80 22.20
N ASN A 16 -23.38 -5.31 23.36
CA ASN A 16 -22.96 -3.91 23.54
C ASN A 16 -21.44 -3.75 23.66
N ALA A 17 -20.64 -4.76 23.30
CA ALA A 17 -19.22 -4.56 23.13
C ALA A 17 -19.02 -3.53 22.00
N PRO A 18 -18.48 -2.33 22.26
CA PRO A 18 -18.25 -1.36 21.20
C PRO A 18 -17.27 -1.99 20.22
N ALA A 19 -17.69 -2.15 18.96
CA ALA A 19 -16.78 -2.49 17.88
C ALA A 19 -15.63 -1.49 17.95
N ARG A 20 -14.43 -2.00 18.23
CA ARG A 20 -13.22 -1.18 18.33
C ARG A 20 -12.99 -0.60 16.95
N ARG A 21 -13.43 0.64 16.71
CA ARG A 21 -13.13 1.36 15.47
C ARG A 21 -11.61 1.48 15.43
N ILE A 22 -10.98 0.70 14.57
CA ILE A 22 -9.61 0.99 14.15
C ILE A 22 -9.73 2.33 13.44
N ASP A 23 -9.09 3.36 14.00
CA ASP A 23 -8.96 4.63 13.30
C ASP A 23 -8.21 4.34 12.00
N THR A 24 -8.94 4.35 10.90
CA THR A 24 -8.44 4.06 9.55
C THR A 24 -7.86 5.30 8.92
N ASP A 25 -7.67 6.37 9.69
CA ASP A 25 -7.01 7.56 9.21
C ASP A 25 -5.58 7.20 8.84
N LEU A 26 -5.24 7.47 7.58
CA LEU A 26 -3.87 7.44 7.11
C LEU A 26 -3.02 8.22 8.11
N PRO A 27 -1.78 7.79 8.39
CA PRO A 27 -0.87 8.49 9.30
C PRO A 27 -0.61 9.95 8.88
N TYR A 28 -1.09 10.34 7.70
CA TYR A 28 -1.06 11.68 7.18
C TYR A 28 -2.37 12.01 6.42
N PRO A 29 -3.34 12.71 7.04
CA PRO A 29 -4.57 13.10 6.38
C PRO A 29 -4.30 14.28 5.42
N LEU A 30 -4.24 13.98 4.13
CA LEU A 30 -4.26 15.00 3.08
C LEU A 30 -5.69 15.15 2.54
N PRO A 31 -6.20 16.37 2.40
CA PRO A 31 -7.38 16.61 1.57
C PRO A 31 -7.15 16.04 0.16
N ASN A 32 -8.18 15.42 -0.43
CA ASN A 32 -8.07 14.77 -1.75
C ASN A 32 -7.55 15.74 -2.83
N GLU A 33 -7.81 17.03 -2.69
CA GLU A 33 -7.37 18.10 -3.59
C GLU A 33 -5.83 18.26 -3.59
N GLN A 34 -5.17 17.87 -2.51
CA GLN A 34 -3.71 17.93 -2.35
C GLN A 34 -3.02 16.64 -2.79
N ILE A 35 -3.78 15.58 -3.12
CA ILE A 35 -3.22 14.34 -3.66
C ILE A 35 -2.90 14.57 -5.14
N HIS A 36 -1.63 14.75 -5.43
CA HIS A 36 -1.15 14.92 -6.80
C HIS A 36 -0.68 13.60 -7.42
N PRO A 37 -0.95 13.35 -8.71
CA PRO A 37 -0.45 12.15 -9.39
C PRO A 37 1.08 12.06 -9.32
N LEU A 38 1.62 10.91 -8.90
CA LEU A 38 3.07 10.69 -8.76
C LEU A 38 3.87 11.03 -10.03
N ARG A 39 3.29 10.75 -11.21
CA ARG A 39 3.91 11.05 -12.52
C ARG A 39 4.13 12.56 -12.76
N LYS A 40 3.44 13.43 -12.02
CA LYS A 40 3.63 14.89 -12.05
C LYS A 40 4.65 15.38 -11.02
N GLN A 41 5.14 14.50 -10.13
CA GLN A 41 6.11 14.83 -9.07
C GLN A 41 7.57 14.58 -9.49
N LEU A 42 7.86 14.61 -10.80
CA LEU A 42 9.22 14.37 -11.31
C LEU A 42 10.16 15.49 -10.87
N ASP A 43 11.25 15.11 -10.20
CA ASP A 43 12.26 16.04 -9.71
C ASP A 43 13.56 15.88 -10.53
N ALA A 44 13.97 16.95 -11.21
CA ALA A 44 15.11 16.92 -12.12
C ALA A 44 16.45 16.61 -11.41
N HIS A 45 16.60 17.10 -10.19
CA HIS A 45 17.83 16.90 -9.41
C HIS A 45 17.94 15.44 -8.93
N LEU A 46 16.85 14.88 -8.39
CA LEU A 46 16.74 13.48 -8.01
C LEU A 46 16.93 12.57 -9.22
N GLN A 47 16.35 12.92 -10.37
CA GLN A 47 16.50 12.19 -11.63
C GLN A 47 17.97 12.11 -12.05
N GLN A 48 18.66 13.25 -12.11
CA GLN A 48 20.07 13.29 -12.49
C GLN A 48 20.95 12.47 -11.53
N ARG A 49 20.68 12.55 -10.22
CA ARG A 49 21.41 11.77 -9.21
C ARG A 49 21.16 10.27 -9.34
N LEU A 50 19.89 9.85 -9.49
CA LEU A 50 19.52 8.45 -9.69
C LEU A 50 20.24 7.87 -10.92
N GLU A 51 20.19 8.59 -12.04
CA GLU A 51 20.86 8.19 -13.27
C GLU A 51 22.38 8.08 -13.12
N LYS A 52 23.01 9.05 -12.44
CA LYS A 52 24.45 9.03 -12.19
C LYS A 52 24.84 7.82 -11.36
N GLU A 53 24.13 7.55 -10.26
CA GLU A 53 24.44 6.44 -9.36
C GLU A 53 24.24 5.08 -10.03
N LEU A 54 23.12 4.88 -10.72
CA LEU A 54 22.84 3.60 -11.39
C LEU A 54 23.84 3.28 -12.51
N ARG A 55 24.34 4.31 -13.22
CA ARG A 55 25.31 4.13 -14.31
C ARG A 55 26.75 3.87 -13.83
N LYS A 56 27.06 4.01 -12.54
CA LYS A 56 28.36 3.60 -11.98
C LYS A 56 28.58 2.09 -12.07
N ASN A 57 27.49 1.32 -11.98
CA ASN A 57 27.56 -0.13 -12.16
C ASN A 57 27.44 -0.48 -13.67
N PRO A 58 28.48 -1.08 -14.28
CA PRO A 58 28.48 -1.36 -15.72
C PRO A 58 27.41 -2.38 -16.13
N VAL A 59 27.03 -3.30 -15.24
CA VAL A 59 25.97 -4.29 -15.48
C VAL A 59 24.61 -3.58 -15.52
N TRP A 60 24.29 -2.77 -14.52
CA TRP A 60 23.03 -2.03 -14.47
C TRP A 60 22.92 -1.05 -15.65
N LYS A 61 23.99 -0.33 -15.96
CA LYS A 61 24.05 0.55 -17.15
C LYS A 61 23.64 -0.20 -18.43
N LYS A 62 24.18 -1.42 -18.63
CA LYS A 62 23.84 -2.27 -19.78
C LYS A 62 22.40 -2.77 -19.76
N LEU A 63 21.86 -3.12 -18.59
CA LEU A 63 20.47 -3.57 -18.44
C LEU A 63 19.47 -2.43 -18.69
N LEU A 64 19.72 -1.26 -18.11
CA LEU A 64 18.92 -0.05 -18.30
C LEU A 64 18.89 0.37 -19.77
N ALA A 65 20.05 0.40 -20.44
CA ALA A 65 20.13 0.73 -21.87
C ALA A 65 19.40 -0.26 -22.78
N LYS A 66 19.17 -1.50 -22.33
CA LYS A 66 18.45 -2.55 -23.06
C LYS A 66 17.00 -2.71 -22.60
N ASN A 67 16.49 -1.82 -21.76
CA ASN A 67 15.15 -1.94 -21.13
C ASN A 67 14.93 -3.29 -20.45
N LYS A 68 15.97 -3.88 -19.87
CA LYS A 68 15.91 -5.12 -19.07
C LYS A 68 15.90 -4.86 -17.56
N MET A 69 15.86 -3.59 -17.18
CA MET A 69 15.78 -3.11 -15.80
C MET A 69 15.05 -1.77 -15.82
N ALA A 70 14.12 -1.58 -14.91
CA ALA A 70 13.47 -0.30 -14.60
C ALA A 70 13.70 0.00 -13.14
N VAL A 71 13.84 1.28 -12.81
CA VAL A 71 14.00 1.76 -11.45
C VAL A 71 13.11 2.97 -11.26
N GLY A 72 12.31 2.98 -10.22
CA GLY A 72 11.61 4.17 -9.71
C GLY A 72 12.10 4.45 -8.30
N LEU A 73 12.34 5.71 -7.98
CA LEU A 73 12.70 6.18 -6.65
C LEU A 73 11.72 7.29 -6.25
N VAL A 74 10.98 7.06 -5.18
CA VAL A 74 10.09 8.05 -4.57
C VAL A 74 10.71 8.46 -3.24
N ASP A 75 10.93 9.75 -3.06
CA ASP A 75 11.30 10.34 -1.78
C ASP A 75 10.04 10.82 -1.07
N ILE A 76 9.75 10.18 0.06
CA ILE A 76 8.60 10.46 0.94
C ILE A 76 9.03 11.05 2.29
N SER A 77 10.28 11.52 2.40
CA SER A 77 10.82 12.10 3.65
C SER A 77 10.08 13.37 4.08
N ASP A 78 9.56 14.14 3.12
CA ASP A 78 8.58 15.20 3.33
C ASP A 78 7.28 14.86 2.58
N PRO A 79 6.21 14.46 3.30
CA PRO A 79 4.93 14.11 2.68
C PRO A 79 4.25 15.23 1.88
N HIS A 80 4.61 16.50 2.11
CA HIS A 80 4.07 17.64 1.36
C HIS A 80 4.88 17.91 0.08
N HIS A 81 6.11 17.40 0.00
CA HIS A 81 7.05 17.66 -1.09
C HIS A 81 7.63 16.34 -1.62
N ILE A 82 6.74 15.50 -2.13
CA ILE A 82 7.12 14.23 -2.76
C ILE A 82 8.01 14.50 -3.98
N ARG A 83 9.13 13.78 -4.07
CA ARG A 83 10.01 13.82 -5.25
C ARG A 83 10.08 12.46 -5.90
N PHE A 84 9.98 12.43 -7.22
CA PHE A 84 9.99 11.20 -7.99
C PHE A 84 11.07 11.23 -9.08
N ALA A 85 11.77 10.11 -9.24
CA ALA A 85 12.69 9.87 -10.32
C ALA A 85 12.50 8.46 -10.86
N ARG A 86 12.75 8.27 -12.16
CA ARG A 86 12.58 6.96 -12.80
C ARG A 86 13.45 6.77 -14.03
N ILE A 87 13.83 5.52 -14.30
CA ILE A 87 14.44 5.09 -15.56
C ILE A 87 13.62 3.90 -16.07
N ASN A 88 13.23 3.96 -17.35
CA ASN A 88 12.36 2.96 -17.99
C ASN A 88 11.01 2.79 -17.27
N GLY A 89 10.54 3.80 -16.55
CA GLY A 89 9.32 3.72 -15.73
C GLY A 89 7.99 3.63 -16.52
N ASP A 90 8.05 3.71 -17.85
CA ASP A 90 6.90 3.44 -18.74
C ASP A 90 7.09 2.14 -19.54
N HIS A 91 8.22 1.46 -19.37
CA HIS A 91 8.45 0.20 -20.06
C HIS A 91 7.80 -0.93 -19.27
N MET A 92 6.88 -1.66 -19.92
CA MET A 92 6.26 -2.83 -19.32
C MET A 92 7.32 -3.91 -19.06
N MET A 93 7.38 -4.40 -17.82
CA MET A 93 8.30 -5.46 -17.42
C MET A 93 7.55 -6.56 -16.70
N TYR A 94 8.06 -7.79 -16.80
CA TYR A 94 7.55 -8.89 -16.01
C TYR A 94 7.84 -8.64 -14.53
N ALA A 95 6.78 -8.49 -13.74
CA ALA A 95 6.86 -8.05 -12.35
C ALA A 95 6.98 -9.21 -11.34
N ALA A 96 7.07 -10.46 -11.83
CA ALA A 96 7.06 -11.67 -10.99
C ALA A 96 5.89 -11.64 -9.99
N SER A 97 6.14 -11.81 -8.70
CA SER A 97 5.11 -11.85 -7.65
C SER A 97 4.54 -10.48 -7.26
N LEU A 98 5.03 -9.35 -7.83
CA LEU A 98 4.53 -8.00 -7.51
C LEU A 98 3.02 -7.79 -7.74
N PRO A 99 2.34 -8.41 -8.73
CA PRO A 99 0.90 -8.26 -8.91
C PRO A 99 0.07 -8.67 -7.69
N LYS A 100 0.61 -9.50 -6.79
CA LYS A 100 -0.04 -9.86 -5.53
C LYS A 100 -0.29 -8.65 -4.62
N LEU A 101 0.48 -7.57 -4.74
CA LEU A 101 0.22 -6.34 -3.99
C LEU A 101 -1.15 -5.74 -4.32
N ALA A 102 -1.60 -5.84 -5.58
CA ALA A 102 -2.93 -5.38 -5.97
C ALA A 102 -4.03 -6.26 -5.35
N ILE A 103 -3.78 -7.58 -5.26
CA ILE A 103 -4.69 -8.52 -4.59
C ILE A 103 -4.76 -8.18 -3.10
N LEU A 104 -3.62 -8.00 -2.44
CA LEU A 104 -3.57 -7.60 -1.02
C LEU A 104 -4.30 -6.29 -0.77
N LEU A 105 -4.07 -5.27 -1.61
CA LEU A 105 -4.77 -3.99 -1.50
C LEU A 105 -6.28 -4.15 -1.66
N ALA A 106 -6.73 -4.92 -2.64
CA ALA A 106 -8.15 -5.17 -2.86
C ALA A 106 -8.78 -5.95 -1.69
N SER A 107 -8.09 -6.96 -1.16
CA SER A 107 -8.55 -7.71 0.01
C SER A 107 -8.62 -6.83 1.26
N SER A 108 -7.61 -5.98 1.50
CA SER A 108 -7.63 -5.02 2.61
C SER A 108 -8.80 -4.04 2.50
N GLN A 109 -9.09 -3.54 1.29
CA GLN A 109 -10.23 -2.67 1.05
C GLN A 109 -11.56 -3.42 1.28
N ALA A 110 -11.68 -4.65 0.77
CA ALA A 110 -12.90 -5.45 0.94
C ALA A 110 -13.18 -5.80 2.41
N LEU A 111 -12.15 -6.02 3.23
CA LEU A 111 -12.29 -6.16 4.69
C LEU A 111 -12.80 -4.86 5.31
N ALA A 112 -12.22 -3.71 4.95
CA ALA A 112 -12.62 -2.41 5.48
C ALA A 112 -14.07 -2.04 5.11
N ASP A 113 -14.50 -2.39 3.90
CA ASP A 113 -15.86 -2.15 3.41
C ASP A 113 -16.89 -3.18 3.93
N GLY A 114 -16.43 -4.22 4.66
CA GLY A 114 -17.28 -5.32 5.14
C GLY A 114 -17.80 -6.25 4.02
N ILE A 115 -17.21 -6.19 2.82
CA ILE A 115 -17.52 -7.07 1.69
C ILE A 115 -16.91 -8.46 1.90
N LEU A 116 -15.71 -8.50 2.49
CA LEU A 116 -15.02 -9.74 2.87
C LEU A 116 -15.11 -9.91 4.39
N GLU A 117 -15.50 -11.10 4.83
CA GLU A 117 -15.52 -11.44 6.26
C GLU A 117 -14.08 -11.64 6.78
N GLU A 118 -13.77 -11.01 7.92
CA GLU A 118 -12.46 -11.15 8.56
C GLU A 118 -12.39 -12.48 9.34
N THR A 119 -11.94 -13.54 8.67
CA THR A 119 -11.71 -14.86 9.30
C THR A 119 -10.21 -15.14 9.54
N PRO A 120 -9.86 -16.05 10.47
CA PRO A 120 -8.47 -16.46 10.68
C PRO A 120 -7.79 -16.99 9.40
N GLU A 121 -8.54 -17.70 8.56
CA GLU A 121 -8.07 -18.26 7.28
C GLU A 121 -7.76 -17.15 6.28
N VAL A 122 -8.66 -16.17 6.13
CA VAL A 122 -8.44 -15.00 5.25
C VAL A 122 -7.20 -14.22 5.68
N LEU A 123 -7.06 -13.97 6.99
CA LEU A 123 -5.89 -13.28 7.53
C LEU A 123 -4.59 -14.08 7.35
N HIS A 124 -4.66 -15.41 7.41
CA HIS A 124 -3.52 -16.27 7.15
C HIS A 124 -3.09 -16.17 5.68
N ASP A 125 -4.03 -16.34 4.75
CA ASP A 125 -3.78 -16.28 3.31
C ASP A 125 -3.18 -14.94 2.88
N MET A 126 -3.68 -13.84 3.43
CA MET A 126 -3.12 -12.50 3.17
C MET A 126 -1.69 -12.34 3.70
N ARG A 127 -1.30 -13.01 4.79
CA ARG A 127 0.06 -12.90 5.38
C ARG A 127 1.10 -13.72 4.63
N ILE A 128 0.69 -14.78 3.92
CA ILE A 128 1.60 -15.68 3.20
C ILE A 128 1.75 -15.33 1.70
N MET A 129 1.01 -14.32 1.22
CA MET A 129 1.09 -13.86 -0.18
C MET A 129 2.43 -13.20 -0.52
#